data_AF-A0AAD7XPY4-F1
#
_entry.id   AF-A0AAD7XPY4-F1
#
_cell.length_a   1.000
_cell.length_b   1.000
_cell.length_c   1.000
_cell.angle_alpha   90.00
_cell.angle_beta   90.00
_cell.angle_gamma   90.00
#
_symmetry.space_group_name_H-M   'P 1'
#
loop_
_entity.id
_entity.type
_entity.pdbx_description
1 polymer ?
#
loop_
_entity_poly.entity_id
_entity_poly.type
_entity_poly.pdbx_seq_one_letter_code
_entity_poly.pdbx_strand_id
1 'polypeptide(L)'
;MEKDKAEIAQLQREFRHMELNRKTYADESYQVLRRQQATIAKLRKENEALKAELALEMRRQTMTPAEMAEMSKGHEDLERLKAQEEEETKRIQQIDSQIAAMQHKATQLRKEMGGVNAARESQACVQKQVKILENRLDQALVKFNQALAKNKELREQIDDLRRERVVFDNIYRKLERELHDKKRQMANVIEVSNLAYEQRDNYQMEIAAIEQANRKEQDDFEAQMLELNRILEDELQIPPPTALTTVASQRSVAHDASLDDSARHQKNNTTSKQKSSNNKAAVVSKEKQELQVGEERVQNFEEAFNRIKQATGITQIDELVRVFIKNEDQNFSLFNYVNEQTNEIEKLEEQLQQLRDEEQKYTQESGDDVNQHKLILQELDAKLETINTQADKYEAKCQEYQNIIDNLKQAIASCFTKLECTRSSSDLLADSTVTEANMLQHLAIIEEKCNEIIRQYCAIKAAEAKATSTDAGASSSQAEVLPSVLGIGPTTPMGQDLIHVTPPKLEDYSSEEDDDDDEGETRPLTRDELKAKTLNRMYRRGNRESAGGAPRTATKPTNARLNGGAKKQK
;
A
#
# COMPACT_ATOMS: atom_id res chain seq x y z
N MET A 1 -162.85 -30.48 118.25
CA MET A 1 -162.96 -29.02 118.02
C MET A 1 -161.68 -28.24 118.39
N GLU A 2 -160.49 -28.87 118.40
CA GLU A 2 -159.21 -28.16 118.67
C GLU A 2 -158.17 -28.34 117.54
N LYS A 3 -158.39 -29.26 116.60
CA LYS A 3 -157.53 -29.47 115.42
C LYS A 3 -157.84 -28.50 114.27
N ASP A 4 -159.11 -28.17 114.05
CA ASP A 4 -159.52 -27.35 112.89
C ASP A 4 -159.08 -25.87 112.98
N LYS A 5 -158.80 -25.36 114.19
CA LYS A 5 -158.28 -23.99 114.37
C LYS A 5 -156.79 -23.86 114.09
N ALA A 6 -156.02 -24.94 114.27
CA ALA A 6 -154.58 -24.93 113.99
C ALA A 6 -154.28 -24.96 112.48
N GLU A 7 -155.07 -25.71 111.70
CA GLU A 7 -154.94 -25.77 110.24
C GLU A 7 -155.27 -24.44 109.56
N ILE A 8 -156.31 -23.72 110.00
CA ILE A 8 -156.66 -22.41 109.43
C ILE A 8 -155.57 -21.36 109.68
N ALA A 9 -154.95 -21.37 110.86
CA ALA A 9 -153.86 -20.44 111.19
C ALA A 9 -152.59 -20.73 110.37
N GLN A 10 -152.32 -22.01 110.08
CA GLN A 10 -151.19 -22.42 109.25
C GLN A 10 -151.40 -22.03 107.77
N LEU A 11 -152.60 -22.28 107.23
CA LEU A 11 -153.00 -21.87 105.88
C LEU A 11 -153.00 -20.34 105.68
N GLN A 12 -153.40 -19.55 106.68
CA GLN A 12 -153.31 -18.08 106.60
C GLN A 12 -151.86 -17.57 106.60
N ARG A 13 -150.94 -18.25 107.29
CA ARG A 13 -149.50 -17.93 107.24
C ARG A 13 -148.90 -18.27 105.89
N GLU A 14 -149.24 -19.44 105.33
CA GLU A 14 -148.79 -19.85 104.00
C GLU A 14 -149.34 -18.93 102.91
N PHE A 15 -150.61 -18.51 103.01
CA PHE A 15 -151.20 -17.56 102.06
C PHE A 15 -150.49 -16.18 102.09
N ARG A 16 -150.17 -15.66 103.28
CA ARG A 16 -149.38 -14.42 103.40
C ARG A 16 -147.98 -14.56 102.84
N HIS A 17 -147.32 -15.70 103.06
CA HIS A 17 -146.00 -15.97 102.47
C HIS A 17 -146.08 -16.08 100.95
N MET A 18 -147.13 -16.71 100.40
CA MET A 18 -147.34 -16.78 98.95
C MET A 18 -147.65 -15.42 98.34
N GLU A 19 -148.46 -14.58 98.98
CA GLU A 19 -148.72 -13.22 98.48
C GLU A 19 -147.47 -12.34 98.53
N LEU A 20 -146.67 -12.44 99.61
CA LEU A 20 -145.41 -11.72 99.72
C LEU A 20 -144.43 -12.17 98.63
N ASN A 21 -144.31 -13.49 98.41
CA ASN A 21 -143.48 -14.05 97.34
C ASN A 21 -143.99 -13.62 95.96
N ARG A 22 -145.31 -13.62 95.71
CA ARG A 22 -145.88 -13.15 94.43
C ARG A 22 -145.52 -11.69 94.18
N LYS A 23 -145.53 -10.85 95.22
CA LYS A 23 -145.18 -9.44 95.13
C LYS A 23 -143.68 -9.23 94.91
N THR A 24 -142.82 -9.96 95.60
CA THR A 24 -141.36 -9.90 95.40
C THR A 24 -140.96 -10.40 94.01
N TYR A 25 -141.56 -11.49 93.51
CA TYR A 25 -141.30 -11.98 92.15
C TYR A 25 -141.80 -11.00 91.07
N ALA A 26 -142.94 -10.33 91.30
CA ALA A 26 -143.41 -9.29 90.40
C ALA A 26 -142.46 -8.08 90.39
N ASP A 27 -142.03 -7.60 91.57
CA ASP A 27 -141.10 -6.48 91.68
C ASP A 27 -139.71 -6.81 91.10
N GLU A 28 -139.19 -8.02 91.30
CA GLU A 28 -137.95 -8.50 90.67
C GLU A 28 -138.09 -8.58 89.15
N SER A 29 -139.22 -9.08 88.64
CA SER A 29 -139.51 -9.10 87.20
C SER A 29 -139.56 -7.68 86.60
N TYR A 30 -140.22 -6.73 87.26
CA TYR A 30 -140.24 -5.33 86.82
C TYR A 30 -138.86 -4.68 86.90
N GLN A 31 -138.03 -4.99 87.91
CA GLN A 31 -136.65 -4.51 87.97
C GLN A 31 -135.78 -5.11 86.85
N VAL A 32 -135.93 -6.39 86.54
CA VAL A 32 -135.23 -7.04 85.41
C VAL A 32 -135.65 -6.40 84.09
N LEU A 33 -136.96 -6.17 83.88
CA LEU A 33 -137.47 -5.53 82.66
C LEU A 33 -136.93 -4.10 82.51
N ARG A 34 -136.86 -3.34 83.62
CA ARG A 34 -136.29 -1.99 83.63
C ARG A 34 -134.79 -1.99 83.33
N ARG A 35 -134.03 -2.97 83.86
CA ARG A 35 -132.61 -3.16 83.53
C ARG A 35 -132.42 -3.53 82.05
N GLN A 36 -133.25 -4.43 81.53
CA GLN A 36 -133.23 -4.82 80.12
C GLN A 36 -133.58 -3.65 79.18
N GLN A 37 -134.53 -2.79 79.54
CA GLN A 37 -134.82 -1.58 78.77
C GLN A 37 -133.67 -0.58 78.81
N ALA A 38 -132.99 -0.42 79.96
CA ALA A 38 -131.82 0.44 80.07
C ALA A 38 -130.63 -0.07 79.23
N THR A 39 -130.39 -1.38 79.19
CA THR A 39 -129.33 -1.96 78.35
C THR A 39 -129.65 -1.82 76.86
N ILE A 40 -130.90 -2.01 76.44
CA ILE A 40 -131.31 -1.79 75.04
C ILE A 40 -131.12 -0.32 74.63
N ALA A 41 -131.48 0.64 75.50
CA ALA A 41 -131.25 2.05 75.22
C ALA A 41 -129.76 2.39 75.09
N LYS A 42 -128.91 1.81 75.95
CA LYS A 42 -127.45 1.96 75.87
C LYS A 42 -126.89 1.40 74.55
N LEU A 43 -127.29 0.18 74.18
CA LEU A 43 -126.85 -0.47 72.94
C LEU A 43 -127.32 0.28 71.68
N ARG A 44 -128.50 0.91 71.72
CA ARG A 44 -128.96 1.77 70.61
C ARG A 44 -128.08 3.01 70.46
N LYS A 45 -127.77 3.68 71.57
CA LYS A 45 -126.88 4.86 71.56
C LYS A 45 -125.47 4.51 71.09
N GLU A 46 -124.93 3.37 71.52
CA GLU A 46 -123.64 2.85 71.05
C GLU A 46 -123.67 2.51 69.55
N ASN A 47 -124.75 1.90 69.05
CA ASN A 47 -124.92 1.65 67.62
C ASN A 47 -124.96 2.93 66.79
N GLU A 48 -125.64 3.96 67.29
CA GLU A 48 -125.76 5.24 66.61
C GLU A 48 -124.42 5.97 66.58
N ALA A 49 -123.64 5.90 67.67
CA ALA A 49 -122.27 6.41 67.71
C ALA A 49 -121.34 5.68 66.72
N LEU A 50 -121.37 4.34 66.68
CA LEU A 50 -120.58 3.55 65.75
C LEU A 50 -120.94 3.82 64.28
N LYS A 51 -122.23 4.04 63.98
CA LYS A 51 -122.66 4.44 62.64
C LYS A 51 -122.13 5.81 62.24
N ALA A 52 -122.11 6.77 63.18
CA ALA A 52 -121.56 8.09 62.93
C ALA A 52 -120.04 8.04 62.70
N GLU A 53 -119.33 7.21 63.46
CA GLU A 53 -117.88 6.99 63.30
C GLU A 53 -117.55 6.31 61.97
N LEU A 54 -118.31 5.28 61.58
CA LEU A 54 -118.17 4.62 60.27
C LEU A 54 -118.40 5.60 59.11
N ALA A 55 -119.38 6.50 59.22
CA ALA A 55 -119.66 7.51 58.19
C ALA A 55 -118.50 8.52 58.05
N LEU A 56 -117.86 8.89 59.16
CA LEU A 56 -116.66 9.74 59.14
C LEU A 56 -115.46 9.02 58.53
N GLU A 57 -115.24 7.75 58.87
CA GLU A 57 -114.12 6.96 58.35
C GLU A 57 -114.29 6.68 56.85
N MET A 58 -115.51 6.40 56.37
CA MET A 58 -115.79 6.26 54.94
C MET A 58 -115.56 7.56 54.16
N ARG A 59 -115.89 8.71 54.75
CA ARG A 59 -115.58 10.03 54.15
C ARG A 59 -114.08 10.33 54.15
N ARG A 60 -113.31 9.73 55.06
CA ARG A 60 -111.85 9.89 55.17
C ARG A 60 -111.07 8.90 54.29
N GLN A 61 -111.63 7.70 54.04
CA GLN A 61 -111.06 6.72 53.10
C GLN A 61 -111.22 7.14 51.64
N THR A 62 -112.18 8.00 51.32
CA THR A 62 -112.16 8.73 50.04
C THR A 62 -111.07 9.78 50.11
N MET A 63 -109.82 9.36 49.88
CA MET A 63 -108.72 10.26 49.52
C MET A 63 -109.21 11.20 48.43
N THR A 64 -108.91 12.49 48.54
CA THR A 64 -109.33 13.43 47.50
C THR A 64 -108.63 13.03 46.19
N PRO A 65 -109.30 13.15 45.02
CA PRO A 65 -108.67 12.86 43.73
C PRO A 65 -107.35 13.65 43.51
N ALA A 66 -107.22 14.80 44.18
CA ALA A 66 -106.02 15.64 44.15
C ALA A 66 -104.82 15.00 44.88
N GLU A 67 -105.00 14.48 46.09
CA GLU A 67 -103.94 13.82 46.87
C GLU A 67 -103.50 12.50 46.22
N MET A 68 -104.43 11.77 45.60
CA MET A 68 -104.10 10.56 44.82
C MET A 68 -103.29 10.87 43.56
N ALA A 69 -103.60 11.98 42.88
CA ALA A 69 -102.83 12.45 41.72
C ALA A 69 -101.43 12.97 42.12
N GLU A 70 -101.30 13.62 43.28
CA GLU A 70 -100.02 14.11 43.78
C GLU A 70 -99.10 12.97 44.24
N MET A 71 -99.65 11.92 44.87
CA MET A 71 -98.92 10.70 45.19
C MET A 71 -98.50 9.92 43.94
N SER A 72 -99.32 9.88 42.88
CA SER A 72 -98.95 9.28 41.58
C SER A 72 -97.77 10.02 40.96
N LYS A 73 -97.83 11.35 40.92
CA LYS A 73 -96.72 12.19 40.42
C LYS A 73 -95.44 12.01 41.22
N GLY A 74 -95.55 11.95 42.54
CA GLY A 74 -94.39 11.66 43.42
C GLY A 74 -93.80 10.27 43.16
N HIS A 75 -94.62 9.26 42.86
CA HIS A 75 -94.15 7.93 42.49
C HIS A 75 -93.45 7.94 41.12
N GLU A 76 -94.04 8.59 40.13
CA GLU A 76 -93.46 8.77 38.78
C GLU A 76 -92.11 9.51 38.83
N ASP A 77 -92.01 10.58 39.64
CA ASP A 77 -90.76 11.31 39.84
C ASP A 77 -89.70 10.46 40.55
N LEU A 78 -90.09 9.62 41.51
CA LEU A 78 -89.19 8.71 42.23
C LEU A 78 -88.69 7.59 41.31
N GLU A 79 -89.56 7.02 40.47
CA GLU A 79 -89.18 6.07 39.42
C GLU A 79 -88.23 6.71 38.40
N ARG A 80 -88.48 7.96 37.99
CA ARG A 80 -87.57 8.71 37.10
C ARG A 80 -86.20 8.90 37.73
N LEU A 81 -86.14 9.32 39.00
CA LEU A 81 -84.87 9.53 39.71
C LEU A 81 -84.10 8.21 39.91
N LYS A 82 -84.79 7.11 40.21
CA LYS A 82 -84.18 5.77 40.27
C LYS A 82 -83.60 5.34 38.92
N ALA A 83 -84.34 5.56 37.83
CA ALA A 83 -83.84 5.25 36.50
C ALA A 83 -82.58 6.07 36.14
N GLN A 84 -82.53 7.34 36.55
CA GLN A 84 -81.35 8.19 36.39
C GLN A 84 -80.17 7.70 37.25
N GLU A 85 -80.42 7.30 38.50
CA GLU A 85 -79.39 6.73 39.37
C GLU A 85 -78.83 5.41 38.81
N GLU A 86 -79.69 4.55 38.25
CA GLU A 86 -79.27 3.34 37.54
C GLU A 86 -78.46 3.63 36.27
N GLU A 87 -78.78 4.70 35.54
CA GLU A 87 -78.01 5.12 34.37
C GLU A 87 -76.64 5.68 34.77
N GLU A 88 -76.59 6.52 35.80
CA GLU A 88 -75.33 7.09 36.31
C GLU A 88 -74.43 6.02 36.94
N THR A 89 -74.99 5.05 37.67
CA THR A 89 -74.19 3.92 38.20
C THR A 89 -73.61 3.06 37.07
N LYS A 90 -74.34 2.85 35.97
CA LYS A 90 -73.80 2.19 34.76
C LYS A 90 -72.69 3.01 34.12
N ARG A 91 -72.83 4.35 34.03
CA ARG A 91 -71.79 5.24 33.51
C ARG A 91 -70.52 5.20 34.37
N ILE A 92 -70.66 5.22 35.70
CA ILE A 92 -69.54 5.09 36.63
C ILE A 92 -68.82 3.75 36.42
N GLN A 93 -69.55 2.63 36.35
CA GLN A 93 -68.95 1.32 36.09
C GLN A 93 -68.19 1.27 34.75
N GLN A 94 -68.72 1.91 33.70
CA GLN A 94 -68.03 2.02 32.43
C GLN A 94 -66.74 2.82 32.54
N ILE A 95 -66.78 3.98 33.21
CA ILE A 95 -65.59 4.80 33.43
C ILE A 95 -64.55 4.04 34.28
N ASP A 96 -64.96 3.36 35.34
CA ASP A 96 -64.07 2.55 36.18
C ASP A 96 -63.41 1.43 35.37
N SER A 97 -64.15 0.78 34.47
CA SER A 97 -63.58 -0.24 33.57
C SER A 97 -62.55 0.36 32.61
N GLN A 98 -62.78 1.58 32.11
CA GLN A 98 -61.84 2.29 31.25
C GLN A 98 -60.61 2.75 32.03
N ILE A 99 -60.77 3.23 33.27
CA ILE A 99 -59.67 3.59 34.16
C ILE A 99 -58.79 2.36 34.42
N ALA A 100 -59.39 1.21 34.74
CA ALA A 100 -58.65 -0.03 34.95
C ALA A 100 -57.88 -0.47 33.69
N ALA A 101 -58.50 -0.37 32.51
CA ALA A 101 -57.84 -0.68 31.24
C ALA A 101 -56.67 0.28 30.94
N MET A 102 -56.84 1.58 31.21
CA MET A 102 -55.78 2.57 31.01
C MET A 102 -54.64 2.42 32.03
N GLN A 103 -54.95 2.10 33.28
CA GLN A 103 -53.94 1.76 34.30
C GLN A 103 -53.16 0.51 33.91
N HIS A 104 -53.84 -0.52 33.39
CA HIS A 104 -53.17 -1.72 32.88
C HIS A 104 -52.22 -1.37 31.72
N LYS A 105 -52.68 -0.59 30.73
CA LYS A 105 -51.80 -0.11 29.64
C LYS A 105 -50.61 0.69 30.15
N ALA A 106 -50.81 1.58 31.12
CA ALA A 106 -49.73 2.39 31.71
C ALA A 106 -48.71 1.52 32.45
N THR A 107 -49.16 0.51 33.20
CA THR A 107 -48.24 -0.43 33.88
C THR A 107 -47.50 -1.32 32.89
N GLN A 108 -48.15 -1.74 31.80
CA GLN A 108 -47.52 -2.51 30.73
C GLN A 108 -46.42 -1.70 30.03
N LEU A 109 -46.70 -0.46 29.62
CA LEU A 109 -45.70 0.43 29.03
C LEU A 109 -44.54 0.73 30.00
N ARG A 110 -44.80 0.87 31.30
CA ARG A 110 -43.72 1.02 32.30
C ARG A 110 -42.83 -0.22 32.42
N LYS A 111 -43.40 -1.42 32.27
CA LYS A 111 -42.64 -2.68 32.24
C LYS A 111 -41.82 -2.80 30.96
N GLU A 112 -42.41 -2.48 29.81
CA GLU A 112 -41.74 -2.51 28.51
C GLU A 112 -40.59 -1.48 28.41
N MET A 113 -40.76 -0.31 29.01
CA MET A 113 -39.74 0.75 29.06
C MET A 113 -38.58 0.45 30.03
N GLY A 114 -38.60 -0.68 30.76
CA GLY A 114 -37.47 -1.15 31.57
C GLY A 114 -37.07 -0.27 32.75
N GLY A 115 -37.87 0.74 33.10
CA GLY A 115 -37.57 1.73 34.14
C GLY A 115 -36.91 3.00 33.61
N VAL A 116 -37.03 4.10 34.38
CA VAL A 116 -36.62 5.46 33.96
C VAL A 116 -35.12 5.55 33.65
N ASN A 117 -34.30 4.69 34.26
CA ASN A 117 -32.85 4.70 34.10
C ASN A 117 -32.34 3.76 32.99
N ALA A 118 -33.18 2.86 32.44
CA ALA A 118 -32.75 1.87 31.45
C ALA A 118 -32.22 2.53 30.16
N ALA A 119 -32.88 3.58 29.70
CA ALA A 119 -32.42 4.34 28.54
C ALA A 119 -31.05 5.02 28.78
N ARG A 120 -30.84 5.58 29.97
CA ARG A 120 -29.59 6.25 30.34
C ARG A 120 -28.44 5.25 30.50
N GLU A 121 -28.70 4.09 31.11
CA GLU A 121 -27.71 3.02 31.28
C GLU A 121 -27.36 2.36 29.95
N SER A 122 -28.35 2.11 29.09
CA SER A 122 -28.14 1.63 27.71
C SER A 122 -27.26 2.61 26.93
N GLN A 123 -27.58 3.91 26.96
CA GLN A 123 -26.77 4.94 26.31
C GLN A 123 -25.34 5.00 26.87
N ALA A 124 -25.18 4.87 28.18
CA ALA A 124 -23.85 4.85 28.80
C ALA A 124 -23.04 3.60 28.40
N CYS A 125 -23.70 2.44 28.24
CA CYS A 125 -23.08 1.21 27.75
C CYS A 125 -22.63 1.38 26.29
N VAL A 126 -23.49 1.93 25.43
CA VAL A 126 -23.16 2.24 24.03
C VAL A 126 -21.98 3.22 23.96
N GLN A 127 -21.96 4.30 24.76
CA GLN A 127 -20.84 5.23 24.80
C GLN A 127 -19.53 4.58 25.26
N LYS A 128 -19.57 3.67 26.24
CA LYS A 128 -18.39 2.90 26.63
C LYS A 128 -17.90 2.01 25.49
N GLN A 129 -18.82 1.37 24.78
CA GLN A 129 -18.49 0.53 23.62
C GLN A 129 -17.86 1.35 22.49
N VAL A 130 -18.39 2.54 22.20
CA VAL A 130 -17.82 3.49 21.22
C VAL A 130 -16.38 3.82 21.59
N LYS A 131 -16.11 4.21 22.85
CA LYS A 131 -14.74 4.51 23.31
C LYS A 131 -13.78 3.33 23.19
N ILE A 132 -14.25 2.11 23.45
CA ILE A 132 -13.41 0.91 23.30
C ILE A 132 -13.08 0.66 21.82
N LEU A 133 -14.06 0.85 20.93
CA LEU A 133 -13.86 0.70 19.49
C LEU A 133 -12.95 1.79 18.92
N GLU A 134 -13.10 3.04 19.37
CA GLU A 134 -12.21 4.16 19.04
C GLU A 134 -10.77 3.85 19.47
N ASN A 135 -10.55 3.45 20.73
CA ASN A 135 -9.23 3.08 21.21
C ASN A 135 -8.61 1.90 20.42
N ARG A 136 -9.44 0.94 19.99
CA ARG A 136 -8.98 -0.20 19.19
C ARG A 136 -8.63 0.24 17.77
N LEU A 137 -9.38 1.17 17.19
CA LEU A 137 -9.09 1.78 15.90
C LEU A 137 -7.78 2.56 15.96
N ASP A 138 -7.58 3.39 16.98
CA ASP A 138 -6.35 4.15 17.18
C ASP A 138 -5.13 3.23 17.32
N GLN A 139 -5.24 2.16 18.11
CA GLN A 139 -4.17 1.17 18.21
C GLN A 139 -3.88 0.47 16.87
N ALA A 140 -4.91 0.20 16.06
CA ALA A 140 -4.75 -0.38 14.74
C ALA A 140 -4.07 0.61 13.77
N LEU A 141 -4.44 1.88 13.81
CA LEU A 141 -3.82 2.95 13.02
C LEU A 141 -2.36 3.15 13.40
N VAL A 142 -2.03 3.15 14.70
CA VAL A 142 -0.63 3.22 15.16
C VAL A 142 0.18 2.03 14.64
N LYS A 143 -0.35 0.81 14.74
CA LYS A 143 0.31 -0.39 14.21
C LYS A 143 0.47 -0.34 12.68
N PHE A 144 -0.53 0.16 11.97
CA PHE A 144 -0.49 0.34 10.53
C PHE A 144 0.60 1.35 10.13
N ASN A 145 0.66 2.51 10.80
CA ASN A 145 1.69 3.52 10.56
C ASN A 145 3.10 3.00 10.90
N GLN A 146 3.25 2.23 11.98
CA GLN A 146 4.50 1.56 12.31
C GLN A 146 4.91 0.53 11.23
N ALA A 147 3.95 -0.23 10.70
CA ALA A 147 4.21 -1.17 9.62
C ALA A 147 4.60 -0.45 8.32
N LEU A 148 3.96 0.68 8.00
CA LEU A 148 4.34 1.53 6.86
C LEU A 148 5.74 2.10 7.01
N ALA A 149 6.09 2.62 8.20
CA ALA A 149 7.43 3.13 8.47
C ALA A 149 8.50 2.04 8.29
N LYS A 150 8.26 0.84 8.84
CA LYS A 150 9.15 -0.32 8.63
C LYS A 150 9.22 -0.74 7.17
N ASN A 151 8.10 -0.71 6.44
CA ASN A 151 8.11 -1.05 5.01
C ASN A 151 8.92 -0.02 4.21
N LYS A 152 8.84 1.26 4.56
CA LYS A 152 9.66 2.32 3.96
C LYS A 152 11.15 2.07 4.22
N GLU A 153 11.53 1.80 5.47
CA GLU A 153 12.91 1.48 5.84
C GLU A 153 13.43 0.25 5.09
N LEU A 154 12.64 -0.82 4.98
CA LEU A 154 13.01 -2.00 4.20
C LEU A 154 13.17 -1.71 2.71
N ARG A 155 12.35 -0.83 2.13
CA ARG A 155 12.51 -0.40 0.72
C ARG A 155 13.81 0.36 0.53
N GLU A 156 14.11 1.30 1.43
CA GLU A 156 15.39 2.04 1.40
C GLU A 156 16.58 1.08 1.51
N GLN A 157 16.53 0.10 2.42
CA GLN A 157 17.57 -0.93 2.54
C GLN A 157 17.71 -1.79 1.26
N ILE A 158 16.59 -2.14 0.61
CA ILE A 158 16.63 -2.87 -0.67
C ILE A 158 17.30 -2.02 -1.75
N ASP A 159 17.00 -0.73 -1.82
CA ASP A 159 17.58 0.18 -2.81
C ASP A 159 19.06 0.47 -2.54
N ASP A 160 19.48 0.52 -1.27
CA ASP A 160 20.89 0.57 -0.87
C ASP A 160 21.63 -0.70 -1.32
N LEU A 161 21.10 -1.89 -0.99
CA LEU A 161 21.70 -3.16 -1.40
C LEU A 161 21.75 -3.33 -2.93
N ARG A 162 20.75 -2.82 -3.67
CA ARG A 162 20.77 -2.81 -5.13
C ARG A 162 21.87 -1.92 -5.68
N ARG A 163 22.05 -0.71 -5.12
CA ARG A 163 23.15 0.20 -5.50
C ARG A 163 24.51 -0.43 -5.20
N GLU A 164 24.68 -1.01 -4.01
CA GLU A 164 25.90 -1.73 -3.65
C GLU A 164 26.18 -2.87 -4.64
N ARG A 165 25.17 -3.67 -4.98
CA ARG A 165 25.32 -4.75 -5.97
C ARG A 165 25.80 -4.24 -7.33
N VAL A 166 25.24 -3.13 -7.83
CA VAL A 166 25.69 -2.53 -9.10
C VAL A 166 27.16 -2.10 -9.02
N VAL A 167 27.57 -1.51 -7.88
CA VAL A 167 28.99 -1.15 -7.65
C VAL A 167 29.87 -2.40 -7.64
N PHE A 168 29.46 -3.45 -6.93
CA PHE A 168 30.20 -4.72 -6.90
C PHE A 168 30.30 -5.35 -8.29
N ASP A 169 29.21 -5.46 -9.03
CA ASP A 169 29.20 -6.02 -10.39
C ASP A 169 30.13 -5.24 -11.33
N ASN A 170 30.17 -3.91 -11.20
CA ASN A 170 31.11 -3.07 -11.94
C ASN A 170 32.58 -3.35 -11.57
N ILE A 171 32.88 -3.53 -10.28
CA ILE A 171 34.23 -3.89 -9.81
C ILE A 171 34.61 -5.29 -10.31
N TYR A 172 33.70 -6.27 -10.21
CA TYR A 172 33.91 -7.63 -10.73
C TYR A 172 34.24 -7.60 -12.23
N ARG A 173 33.46 -6.89 -13.05
CA ARG A 173 33.73 -6.75 -14.49
C ARG A 173 35.07 -6.08 -14.78
N LYS A 174 35.53 -5.14 -13.95
CA LYS A 174 36.86 -4.52 -14.09
C LYS A 174 37.96 -5.53 -13.77
N LEU A 175 37.84 -6.24 -12.64
CA LEU A 175 38.79 -7.27 -12.24
C LEU A 175 38.86 -8.43 -13.24
N GLU A 176 37.74 -8.84 -13.82
CA GLU A 176 37.70 -9.85 -14.89
C GLU A 176 38.45 -9.38 -16.13
N ARG A 177 38.23 -8.13 -16.56
CA ARG A 177 38.97 -7.53 -17.69
C ARG A 177 40.47 -7.49 -17.42
N GLU A 178 40.88 -6.98 -16.26
CA GLU A 178 42.29 -6.96 -15.86
C GLU A 178 42.91 -8.37 -15.83
N LEU A 179 42.17 -9.36 -15.37
CA LEU A 179 42.61 -10.75 -15.36
C LEU A 179 42.77 -11.32 -16.78
N HIS A 180 41.86 -10.99 -17.70
CA HIS A 180 42.00 -11.35 -19.11
C HIS A 180 43.19 -10.66 -19.77
N ASP A 181 43.41 -9.37 -19.51
CA ASP A 181 44.56 -8.63 -20.03
C ASP A 181 45.88 -9.21 -19.51
N LYS A 182 45.95 -9.57 -18.22
CA LYS A 182 47.13 -10.22 -17.64
C LYS A 182 47.39 -11.60 -18.25
N LYS A 183 46.35 -12.39 -18.53
CA LYS A 183 46.49 -13.66 -19.25
C LYS A 183 47.02 -13.46 -20.67
N ARG A 184 46.54 -12.43 -21.37
CA ARG A 184 47.03 -12.08 -22.71
C ARG A 184 48.49 -11.63 -22.69
N GLN A 185 48.87 -10.77 -21.73
CA GLN A 185 50.26 -10.37 -21.52
C GLN A 185 51.15 -11.59 -21.23
N MET A 186 50.70 -12.50 -20.37
CA MET A 186 51.43 -13.74 -20.07
C MET A 186 51.60 -14.61 -21.30
N ALA A 187 50.56 -14.78 -22.12
CA ALA A 187 50.63 -15.52 -23.38
C ALA A 187 51.63 -14.89 -24.37
N ASN A 188 51.58 -13.56 -24.53
CA ASN A 188 52.52 -12.82 -25.38
C ASN A 188 53.97 -12.99 -24.92
N VAL A 189 54.24 -12.92 -23.60
CA VAL A 189 55.59 -13.14 -23.06
C VAL A 189 56.07 -14.56 -23.33
N ILE A 190 55.20 -15.56 -23.23
CA ILE A 190 55.53 -16.96 -23.57
C ILE A 190 55.86 -17.08 -25.06
N GLU A 191 55.09 -16.47 -25.94
CA GLU A 191 55.32 -16.50 -27.39
C GLU A 191 56.65 -15.83 -27.77
N VAL A 192 56.93 -14.63 -27.24
CA VAL A 192 58.21 -13.95 -27.44
C VAL A 192 59.37 -14.78 -26.87
N SER A 193 59.19 -15.41 -25.71
CA SER A 193 60.20 -16.29 -25.12
C SER A 193 60.48 -17.50 -26.01
N ASN A 194 59.43 -18.15 -26.54
CA ASN A 194 59.57 -19.28 -27.47
C ASN A 194 60.29 -18.86 -28.74
N LEU A 195 59.94 -17.71 -29.32
CA LEU A 195 60.62 -17.18 -30.50
C LEU A 195 62.11 -16.91 -30.22
N ALA A 196 62.44 -16.34 -29.06
CA ALA A 196 63.83 -16.13 -28.65
C ALA A 196 64.58 -17.47 -28.46
N TYR A 197 63.92 -18.51 -27.95
CA TYR A 197 64.50 -19.85 -27.87
C TYR A 197 64.73 -20.47 -29.25
N GLU A 198 63.79 -20.35 -30.18
CA GLU A 198 63.95 -20.82 -31.57
C GLU A 198 65.11 -20.11 -32.27
N GLN A 199 65.20 -18.77 -32.13
CA GLN A 199 66.31 -18.00 -32.67
C GLN A 199 67.65 -18.44 -32.09
N ARG A 200 67.73 -18.60 -30.76
CA ARG A 200 68.94 -19.09 -30.09
C ARG A 200 69.33 -20.48 -30.61
N ASP A 201 68.38 -21.39 -30.74
CA ASP A 201 68.64 -22.76 -31.17
C ASP A 201 69.08 -22.78 -32.66
N ASN A 202 68.51 -21.92 -33.51
CA ASN A 202 68.97 -21.73 -34.89
C ASN A 202 70.42 -21.25 -34.95
N TYR A 203 70.79 -20.23 -34.15
CA TYR A 203 72.18 -19.76 -34.10
C TYR A 203 73.13 -20.83 -33.54
N GLN A 204 72.70 -21.65 -32.59
CA GLN A 204 73.50 -22.78 -32.09
C GLN A 204 73.73 -23.83 -33.18
N MET A 205 72.71 -24.15 -33.99
CA MET A 205 72.87 -25.05 -35.14
C MET A 205 73.81 -24.46 -36.20
N GLU A 206 73.73 -23.16 -36.46
CA GLU A 206 74.62 -22.47 -37.40
C GLU A 206 76.08 -22.48 -36.90
N ILE A 207 76.31 -22.19 -35.62
CA ILE A 207 77.64 -22.30 -35.00
C ILE A 207 78.18 -23.72 -35.13
N ALA A 208 77.38 -24.75 -34.83
CA ALA A 208 77.80 -26.13 -34.96
C ALA A 208 78.13 -26.52 -36.42
N ALA A 209 77.38 -26.00 -37.38
CA ALA A 209 77.66 -26.22 -38.80
C ALA A 209 78.98 -25.55 -39.24
N ILE A 210 79.23 -24.31 -38.81
CA ILE A 210 80.48 -23.59 -39.08
C ILE A 210 81.67 -24.31 -38.42
N GLU A 211 81.52 -24.76 -37.16
CA GLU A 211 82.57 -25.53 -36.49
C GLU A 211 82.88 -26.84 -37.24
N GLN A 212 81.85 -27.54 -37.74
CA GLN A 212 82.06 -28.76 -38.53
C GLN A 212 82.74 -28.45 -39.88
N ALA A 213 82.36 -27.36 -40.54
CA ALA A 213 83.00 -26.92 -41.79
C ALA A 213 84.48 -26.56 -41.57
N ASN A 214 84.78 -25.78 -40.53
CA ASN A 214 86.14 -25.41 -40.15
C ASN A 214 87.00 -26.64 -39.82
N ARG A 215 86.44 -27.64 -39.12
CA ARG A 215 87.15 -28.90 -38.85
C ARG A 215 87.47 -29.66 -40.13
N LYS A 216 86.51 -29.77 -41.05
CA LYS A 216 86.76 -30.41 -42.37
C LYS A 216 87.85 -29.68 -43.14
N GLU A 217 87.81 -28.35 -43.18
CA GLU A 217 88.84 -27.55 -43.86
C GLU A 217 90.23 -27.72 -43.21
N GLN A 218 90.29 -27.80 -41.88
CA GLN A 218 91.53 -28.11 -41.15
C GLN A 218 92.04 -29.52 -41.50
N ASP A 219 91.18 -30.53 -41.48
CA ASP A 219 91.52 -31.91 -41.85
C ASP A 219 92.01 -32.00 -43.31
N ASP A 220 91.33 -31.31 -44.24
CA ASP A 220 91.70 -31.23 -45.65
C ASP A 220 93.04 -30.53 -45.84
N PHE A 221 93.29 -29.44 -45.10
CA PHE A 221 94.57 -28.73 -45.11
C PHE A 221 95.70 -29.59 -44.54
N GLU A 222 95.46 -30.30 -43.43
CA GLU A 222 96.42 -31.24 -42.87
C GLU A 222 96.73 -32.38 -43.84
N ALA A 223 95.72 -32.92 -44.53
CA ALA A 223 95.90 -33.95 -45.55
C ALA A 223 96.73 -33.43 -46.74
N GLN A 224 96.45 -32.22 -47.23
CA GLN A 224 97.24 -31.59 -48.28
C GLN A 224 98.68 -31.32 -47.83
N MET A 225 98.88 -30.88 -46.59
CA MET A 225 100.20 -30.65 -46.01
C MET A 225 100.99 -31.96 -45.86
N LEU A 226 100.34 -33.05 -45.45
CA LEU A 226 100.94 -34.37 -45.39
C LEU A 226 101.34 -34.88 -46.77
N GLU A 227 100.47 -34.72 -47.77
CA GLU A 227 100.80 -35.10 -49.16
C GLU A 227 101.95 -34.26 -49.72
N LEU A 228 101.97 -32.95 -49.45
CA LEU A 228 103.08 -32.08 -49.86
C LEU A 228 104.39 -32.47 -49.17
N ASN A 229 104.35 -32.80 -47.87
CA ASN A 229 105.51 -33.33 -47.16
C ASN A 229 105.97 -34.68 -47.73
N ARG A 230 105.04 -35.56 -48.11
CA ARG A 230 105.36 -36.85 -48.75
C ARG A 230 106.08 -36.66 -50.08
N ILE A 231 105.58 -35.75 -50.93
CA ILE A 231 106.24 -35.40 -52.20
C ILE A 231 107.63 -34.80 -51.94
N LEU A 232 107.77 -33.96 -50.91
CA LEU A 232 109.06 -33.38 -50.52
C LEU A 232 110.05 -34.44 -50.00
N GLU A 233 109.59 -35.42 -49.21
CA GLU A 233 110.42 -36.54 -48.76
C GLU A 233 110.84 -37.45 -49.93
N ASP A 234 109.94 -37.72 -50.88
CA ASP A 234 110.23 -38.48 -52.10
C ASP A 234 111.24 -37.73 -52.99
N GLU A 235 111.18 -36.40 -53.05
CA GLU A 235 112.11 -35.57 -53.85
C GLU A 235 113.43 -35.25 -53.13
N LEU A 236 113.48 -35.34 -51.79
CA LEU A 236 114.69 -35.16 -50.97
C LEU A 236 115.47 -36.47 -50.73
N GLN A 237 115.02 -37.62 -51.24
CA GLN A 237 115.80 -38.87 -51.22
C GLN A 237 116.98 -38.82 -52.20
N ILE A 238 118.03 -38.10 -51.80
CA ILE A 238 119.39 -38.17 -52.34
C ILE A 238 120.12 -39.32 -51.62
N PRO A 239 120.93 -40.17 -52.31
CA PRO A 239 121.66 -41.28 -51.68
C PRO A 239 122.68 -40.78 -50.63
N PRO A 240 123.02 -41.58 -49.60
CA PRO A 240 123.77 -41.08 -48.46
C PRO A 240 125.25 -40.87 -48.82
N PRO A 241 125.91 -39.80 -48.35
CA PRO A 241 127.34 -39.78 -48.24
C PRO A 241 127.75 -40.18 -46.83
N THR A 242 128.54 -41.24 -46.81
CA THR A 242 129.51 -41.64 -45.79
C THR A 242 130.33 -40.47 -45.22
N ALA A 243 130.54 -40.56 -43.91
CA ALA A 243 131.80 -40.35 -43.20
C ALA A 243 132.20 -38.95 -42.67
N LEU A 244 132.58 -39.02 -41.39
CA LEU A 244 133.66 -38.34 -40.66
C LEU A 244 133.31 -37.23 -39.61
N THR A 245 133.49 -37.64 -38.34
CA THR A 245 134.26 -37.00 -37.23
C THR A 245 133.83 -35.63 -36.66
N THR A 246 133.36 -35.58 -35.40
CA THR A 246 134.12 -35.26 -34.14
C THR A 246 134.83 -33.89 -34.19
N VAL A 247 134.76 -32.95 -33.23
CA VAL A 247 134.67 -33.01 -31.76
C VAL A 247 134.47 -31.57 -31.22
N ALA A 248 133.91 -31.48 -30.00
CA ALA A 248 134.33 -30.59 -28.88
C ALA A 248 133.49 -29.36 -28.43
N SER A 249 133.33 -29.36 -27.10
CA SER A 249 133.17 -28.25 -26.12
C SER A 249 131.75 -27.73 -25.85
N GLN A 250 131.04 -28.18 -24.80
CA GLN A 250 131.23 -28.01 -23.34
C GLN A 250 131.18 -26.56 -22.79
N ARG A 251 130.13 -26.28 -21.99
CA ARG A 251 130.08 -25.41 -20.78
C ARG A 251 128.68 -25.53 -20.16
N SER A 252 128.49 -26.26 -19.03
CA SER A 252 128.66 -25.87 -17.61
C SER A 252 127.40 -25.20 -16.99
N VAL A 253 126.53 -25.95 -16.29
CA VAL A 253 126.27 -26.11 -14.82
C VAL A 253 125.55 -24.97 -14.05
N ALA A 254 124.44 -25.35 -13.38
CA ALA A 254 123.99 -25.08 -11.99
C ALA A 254 123.21 -23.80 -11.54
N HIS A 255 122.36 -24.07 -10.52
CA HIS A 255 121.62 -23.24 -9.52
C HIS A 255 120.25 -22.69 -9.94
N ASP A 256 119.07 -23.06 -9.38
CA ASP A 256 118.56 -23.46 -8.04
C ASP A 256 118.10 -22.31 -7.10
N ALA A 257 116.82 -22.48 -6.69
CA ALA A 257 116.06 -21.98 -5.53
C ALA A 257 115.54 -20.53 -5.39
N SER A 258 114.20 -20.41 -5.32
CA SER A 258 113.39 -19.69 -4.29
C SER A 258 111.92 -19.61 -4.76
N LEU A 259 111.01 -20.50 -4.33
CA LEU A 259 110.14 -20.38 -3.14
C LEU A 259 109.46 -19.00 -2.96
N ASP A 260 108.17 -18.91 -3.30
CA ASP A 260 107.13 -18.43 -2.37
C ASP A 260 105.76 -19.01 -2.77
N ASP A 261 105.07 -19.52 -1.76
CA ASP A 261 103.80 -20.26 -1.79
C ASP A 261 102.73 -19.36 -1.19
N SER A 262 101.75 -18.95 -1.99
CA SER A 262 100.48 -18.44 -1.44
C SER A 262 99.32 -18.59 -2.43
N ALA A 263 98.44 -19.52 -2.04
CA ALA A 263 96.99 -19.39 -2.07
C ALA A 263 96.23 -19.47 -3.42
N ARG A 264 95.62 -20.66 -3.58
CA ARG A 264 94.20 -20.90 -3.93
C ARG A 264 93.67 -20.57 -5.33
N HIS A 265 93.34 -21.67 -6.02
CA HIS A 265 92.09 -21.98 -6.75
C HIS A 265 91.65 -20.93 -7.80
N GLN A 266 91.59 -21.25 -9.09
CA GLN A 266 90.46 -22.01 -9.65
C GLN A 266 90.67 -22.18 -11.16
N LYS A 267 90.61 -23.45 -11.60
CA LYS A 267 90.20 -23.99 -12.90
C LYS A 267 90.80 -23.44 -14.21
N ASN A 268 91.56 -24.34 -14.83
CA ASN A 268 91.43 -24.79 -16.21
C ASN A 268 91.50 -23.73 -17.33
N ASN A 269 92.68 -23.58 -17.93
CA ASN A 269 92.75 -23.79 -19.38
C ASN A 269 94.14 -24.29 -19.80
N THR A 270 94.16 -25.53 -20.27
CA THR A 270 95.31 -26.20 -20.85
C THR A 270 95.51 -25.73 -22.29
N THR A 271 96.67 -25.10 -22.54
CA THR A 271 97.67 -25.45 -23.57
C THR A 271 97.21 -25.56 -25.03
N SER A 272 97.94 -25.09 -26.05
CA SER A 272 99.30 -24.55 -26.19
C SER A 272 99.62 -24.47 -27.69
N LYS A 273 100.84 -23.98 -27.99
CA LYS A 273 101.62 -23.99 -29.25
C LYS A 273 101.54 -22.64 -29.96
N GLN A 274 102.55 -21.77 -29.95
CA GLN A 274 104.01 -21.87 -29.80
C GLN A 274 104.68 -22.91 -30.72
N LYS A 275 105.35 -22.36 -31.74
CA LYS A 275 106.66 -22.71 -32.34
C LYS A 275 106.58 -22.63 -33.87
N SER A 276 107.59 -22.22 -34.62
CA SER A 276 108.88 -21.56 -34.38
C SER A 276 109.51 -21.42 -35.78
N SER A 277 110.19 -20.30 -36.04
CA SER A 277 111.46 -20.25 -36.78
C SER A 277 111.61 -21.12 -38.04
N ASN A 278 111.34 -20.53 -39.21
CA ASN A 278 112.28 -20.54 -40.34
C ASN A 278 111.81 -19.53 -41.38
N ASN A 279 112.44 -18.35 -41.42
CA ASN A 279 112.58 -17.49 -42.62
C ASN A 279 113.23 -16.15 -42.25
N LYS A 280 114.53 -16.15 -41.93
CA LYS A 280 115.29 -14.91 -41.74
C LYS A 280 115.40 -14.05 -43.02
N ALA A 281 114.99 -14.55 -44.19
CA ALA A 281 114.88 -13.79 -45.44
C ALA A 281 113.46 -13.27 -45.75
N ALA A 282 112.40 -13.93 -45.26
CA ALA A 282 111.02 -13.45 -45.44
C ALA A 282 110.57 -12.47 -44.35
N VAL A 283 111.18 -12.49 -43.16
CA VAL A 283 110.93 -11.48 -42.12
C VAL A 283 111.40 -10.11 -42.60
N VAL A 284 112.57 -10.00 -43.24
CA VAL A 284 113.03 -8.71 -43.81
C VAL A 284 112.11 -8.23 -44.93
N SER A 285 111.46 -9.13 -45.66
CA SER A 285 110.56 -8.77 -46.77
C SER A 285 109.16 -8.37 -46.28
N LYS A 286 108.61 -9.07 -45.28
CA LYS A 286 107.35 -8.71 -44.61
C LYS A 286 107.49 -7.47 -43.73
N GLU A 287 108.60 -7.35 -43.00
CA GLU A 287 108.89 -6.15 -42.20
C GLU A 287 109.09 -4.94 -43.13
N LYS A 288 109.72 -5.10 -44.30
CA LYS A 288 109.81 -4.03 -45.30
C LYS A 288 108.47 -3.71 -45.96
N GLN A 289 107.57 -4.69 -46.11
CA GLN A 289 106.22 -4.47 -46.67
C GLN A 289 105.24 -3.89 -45.63
N GLU A 290 105.35 -4.26 -44.35
CA GLU A 290 104.64 -3.61 -43.24
C GLU A 290 105.19 -2.22 -42.95
N LEU A 291 106.50 -2.00 -43.11
CA LEU A 291 107.11 -0.67 -43.11
C LEU A 291 106.66 0.15 -44.32
N GLN A 292 106.49 -0.46 -45.50
CA GLN A 292 105.99 0.24 -46.69
C GLN A 292 104.50 0.58 -46.58
N VAL A 293 103.66 -0.32 -46.05
CA VAL A 293 102.25 -0.02 -45.72
C VAL A 293 102.16 0.99 -44.58
N GLY A 294 103.11 0.96 -43.64
CA GLY A 294 103.28 1.96 -42.60
C GLY A 294 103.67 3.31 -43.18
N GLU A 295 104.61 3.36 -44.12
CA GLU A 295 105.04 4.56 -44.85
C GLU A 295 103.92 5.11 -45.73
N GLU A 296 103.15 4.27 -46.43
CA GLU A 296 101.98 4.70 -47.22
C GLU A 296 100.85 5.24 -46.31
N ARG A 297 100.63 4.64 -45.13
CA ARG A 297 99.69 5.18 -44.13
C ARG A 297 100.18 6.50 -43.56
N VAL A 298 101.47 6.61 -43.23
CA VAL A 298 102.08 7.85 -42.75
C VAL A 298 102.03 8.92 -43.84
N GLN A 299 102.29 8.59 -45.10
CA GLN A 299 102.16 9.49 -46.24
C GLN A 299 100.71 9.92 -46.45
N ASN A 300 99.73 9.01 -46.34
CA ASN A 300 98.31 9.36 -46.40
C ASN A 300 97.88 10.28 -45.24
N PHE A 301 98.35 9.99 -44.03
CA PHE A 301 98.10 10.87 -42.88
C PHE A 301 98.81 12.21 -43.06
N GLU A 302 100.04 12.24 -43.57
CA GLU A 302 100.81 13.45 -43.84
C GLU A 302 100.19 14.29 -44.96
N GLU A 303 99.67 13.66 -46.01
CA GLU A 303 98.87 14.32 -47.05
C GLU A 303 97.55 14.87 -46.50
N ALA A 304 96.83 14.11 -45.68
CA ALA A 304 95.61 14.57 -45.03
C ALA A 304 95.89 15.74 -44.07
N PHE A 305 96.96 15.65 -43.27
CA PHE A 305 97.43 16.73 -42.40
C PHE A 305 97.87 17.95 -43.19
N ASN A 306 98.54 17.78 -44.34
CA ASN A 306 98.92 18.89 -45.21
C ASN A 306 97.71 19.55 -45.87
N ARG A 307 96.69 18.78 -46.29
CA ARG A 307 95.41 19.33 -46.77
C ARG A 307 94.69 20.10 -45.68
N ILE A 308 94.63 19.56 -44.46
CA ILE A 308 94.02 20.23 -43.30
C ILE A 308 94.81 21.49 -42.92
N LYS A 309 96.15 21.44 -42.95
CA LYS A 309 97.04 22.59 -42.69
C LYS A 309 96.85 23.71 -43.71
N GLN A 310 96.68 23.35 -44.99
CA GLN A 310 96.36 24.32 -46.05
C GLN A 310 94.96 24.94 -45.90
N ALA A 311 93.97 24.14 -45.46
CA ALA A 311 92.60 24.62 -45.28
C ALA A 311 92.40 25.44 -43.98
N THR A 312 93.13 25.13 -42.92
CA THR A 312 92.96 25.76 -41.59
C THR A 312 93.99 26.86 -41.30
N GLY A 313 95.13 26.89 -41.99
CA GLY A 313 96.17 27.92 -41.85
C GLY A 313 97.02 27.83 -40.57
N ILE A 314 96.80 26.82 -39.72
CA ILE A 314 97.51 26.66 -38.44
C ILE A 314 98.85 25.95 -38.68
N THR A 315 99.96 26.61 -38.34
CA THR A 315 101.32 26.10 -38.64
C THR A 315 101.86 25.10 -37.62
N GLN A 316 101.26 25.03 -36.42
CA GLN A 316 101.67 24.15 -35.31
C GLN A 316 100.76 22.91 -35.22
N ILE A 317 101.35 21.71 -35.32
CA ILE A 317 100.63 20.43 -35.35
C ILE A 317 99.89 20.17 -34.04
N ASP A 318 100.50 20.50 -32.90
CA ASP A 318 99.89 20.29 -31.57
C ASP A 318 98.64 21.14 -31.33
N GLU A 319 98.59 22.34 -31.92
CA GLU A 319 97.42 23.22 -31.83
C GLU A 319 96.28 22.71 -32.72
N LEU A 320 96.60 22.20 -33.91
CA LEU A 320 95.63 21.57 -34.80
C LEU A 320 94.98 20.34 -34.15
N VAL A 321 95.78 19.46 -33.52
CA VAL A 321 95.25 18.28 -32.82
C VAL A 321 94.33 18.68 -31.67
N ARG A 322 94.68 19.71 -30.88
CA ARG A 322 93.80 20.20 -29.81
C ARG A 322 92.48 20.76 -30.34
N VAL A 323 92.51 21.51 -31.43
CA VAL A 323 91.30 22.03 -32.07
C VAL A 323 90.46 20.88 -32.67
N PHE A 324 91.11 19.86 -33.21
CA PHE A 324 90.42 18.69 -33.76
C PHE A 324 89.76 17.85 -32.67
N ILE A 325 90.45 17.56 -31.57
CA ILE A 325 89.87 16.88 -30.40
C ILE A 325 88.69 17.69 -29.86
N LYS A 326 88.84 19.02 -29.73
CA LYS A 326 87.74 19.87 -29.27
C LYS A 326 86.55 19.86 -30.22
N ASN A 327 86.78 19.84 -31.54
CA ASN A 327 85.73 19.73 -32.54
C ASN A 327 85.11 18.32 -32.56
N GLU A 328 85.91 17.27 -32.33
CA GLU A 328 85.45 15.88 -32.22
C GLU A 328 84.58 15.71 -30.98
N ASP A 329 84.98 16.25 -29.83
CA ASP A 329 84.18 16.29 -28.60
C ASP A 329 82.87 17.06 -28.80
N GLN A 330 82.92 18.20 -29.50
CA GLN A 330 81.71 18.96 -29.85
C GLN A 330 80.80 18.17 -30.80
N ASN A 331 81.38 17.49 -31.79
CA ASN A 331 80.64 16.70 -32.76
C ASN A 331 80.03 15.45 -32.11
N PHE A 332 80.75 14.82 -31.18
CA PHE A 332 80.26 13.72 -30.37
C PHE A 332 79.11 14.16 -29.45
N SER A 333 79.23 15.35 -28.85
CA SER A 333 78.16 15.94 -28.04
C SER A 333 76.92 16.26 -28.88
N LEU A 334 77.11 16.81 -30.08
CA LEU A 334 76.04 17.06 -31.05
C LEU A 334 75.38 15.76 -31.52
N PHE A 335 76.16 14.71 -31.79
CA PHE A 335 75.63 13.42 -32.19
C PHE A 335 74.79 12.77 -31.07
N ASN A 336 75.25 12.86 -29.83
CA ASN A 336 74.46 12.42 -28.67
C ASN A 336 73.17 13.22 -28.53
N TYR A 337 73.22 14.54 -28.72
CA TYR A 337 72.03 15.38 -28.70
C TYR A 337 71.05 15.04 -29.84
N VAL A 338 71.54 14.78 -31.05
CA VAL A 338 70.71 14.35 -32.18
C VAL A 338 70.06 12.99 -31.89
N ASN A 339 70.78 12.04 -31.30
CA ASN A 339 70.20 10.75 -30.91
C ASN A 339 69.16 10.91 -29.79
N GLU A 340 69.40 11.79 -28.82
CA GLU A 340 68.44 12.08 -27.76
C GLU A 340 67.17 12.75 -28.31
N GLN A 341 67.33 13.72 -29.22
CA GLN A 341 66.21 14.34 -29.94
C GLN A 341 65.47 13.32 -30.82
N THR A 342 66.17 12.39 -31.46
CA THR A 342 65.54 11.32 -32.27
C THR A 342 64.69 10.39 -31.38
N ASN A 343 65.23 9.99 -30.23
CA ASN A 343 64.47 9.21 -29.23
C ASN A 343 63.27 9.99 -28.66
N GLU A 344 63.42 11.31 -28.49
CA GLU A 344 62.33 12.18 -28.02
C GLU A 344 61.24 12.32 -29.10
N ILE A 345 61.62 12.44 -30.38
CA ILE A 345 60.70 12.43 -31.51
C ILE A 345 59.93 11.11 -31.57
N GLU A 346 60.61 9.96 -31.48
CA GLU A 346 59.94 8.64 -31.50
C GLU A 346 58.93 8.50 -30.34
N LYS A 347 59.29 8.96 -29.13
CA LYS A 347 58.37 8.96 -27.99
C LYS A 347 57.16 9.86 -28.20
N LEU A 348 57.38 11.06 -28.75
CA LEU A 348 56.30 12.01 -29.04
C LEU A 348 55.39 11.49 -30.15
N GLU A 349 55.94 10.82 -31.17
CA GLU A 349 55.16 10.16 -32.23
C GLU A 349 54.31 9.00 -31.67
N GLU A 350 54.85 8.20 -30.75
CA GLU A 350 54.09 7.14 -30.08
C GLU A 350 52.94 7.72 -29.23
N GLN A 351 53.20 8.80 -28.49
CA GLN A 351 52.15 9.51 -27.73
C GLN A 351 51.09 10.12 -28.64
N LEU A 352 51.49 10.70 -29.78
CA LEU A 352 50.56 11.23 -30.79
C LEU A 352 49.68 10.12 -31.38
N GLN A 353 50.26 8.94 -31.62
CA GLN A 353 49.52 7.79 -32.12
C GLN A 353 48.52 7.28 -31.07
N GLN A 354 48.93 7.15 -29.81
CA GLN A 354 48.04 6.77 -28.70
C GLN A 354 46.88 7.74 -28.53
N LEU A 355 47.14 9.05 -28.56
CA LEU A 355 46.09 10.07 -28.46
C LEU A 355 45.12 10.04 -29.65
N ARG A 356 45.61 9.77 -30.87
CA ARG A 356 44.74 9.59 -32.04
C ARG A 356 43.87 8.34 -31.92
N ASP A 357 44.42 7.24 -31.43
CA ASP A 357 43.67 6.01 -31.21
C ASP A 357 42.60 6.20 -30.11
N GLU A 358 42.89 6.99 -29.07
CA GLU A 358 41.92 7.39 -28.05
C GLU A 358 40.82 8.28 -28.63
N GLU A 359 41.16 9.30 -29.42
CA GLU A 359 40.19 10.16 -30.10
C GLU A 359 39.26 9.33 -31.01
N GLN A 360 39.81 8.34 -31.71
CA GLN A 360 39.04 7.44 -32.57
C GLN A 360 38.10 6.52 -31.77
N LYS A 361 38.51 6.06 -30.59
CA LYS A 361 37.64 5.30 -29.68
C LYS A 361 36.51 6.16 -29.12
N TYR A 362 36.80 7.37 -28.65
CA TYR A 362 35.76 8.26 -28.11
C TYR A 362 34.78 8.74 -29.17
N THR A 363 35.23 8.96 -30.41
CA THR A 363 34.32 9.30 -31.51
C THR A 363 33.43 8.13 -31.93
N GLN A 364 33.93 6.89 -31.85
CA GLN A 364 33.14 5.69 -32.10
C GLN A 364 32.17 5.36 -30.96
N GLU A 365 32.60 5.43 -29.71
CA GLU A 365 31.73 5.25 -28.52
C GLU A 365 30.68 6.36 -28.42
N SER A 366 31.03 7.60 -28.77
CA SER A 366 30.07 8.70 -28.83
C SER A 366 28.99 8.51 -29.90
N GLY A 367 29.18 7.66 -30.92
CA GLY A 367 28.16 7.42 -31.95
C GLY A 367 26.97 6.59 -31.42
N ASP A 368 27.26 5.51 -30.69
CA ASP A 368 26.24 4.60 -30.16
C ASP A 368 25.59 5.16 -28.88
N ASP A 369 26.37 5.80 -28.00
CA ASP A 369 25.83 6.46 -26.80
C ASP A 369 24.95 7.68 -27.15
N VAL A 370 25.31 8.46 -28.17
CA VAL A 370 24.46 9.59 -28.60
C VAL A 370 23.15 9.10 -29.19
N ASN A 371 23.15 7.97 -29.90
CA ASN A 371 21.90 7.40 -30.43
C ASN A 371 21.01 6.85 -29.30
N GLN A 372 21.58 6.17 -28.31
CA GLN A 372 20.83 5.72 -27.13
C GLN A 372 20.30 6.89 -26.30
N HIS A 373 21.14 7.90 -26.04
CA HIS A 373 20.73 9.11 -25.33
C HIS A 373 19.63 9.87 -26.09
N LYS A 374 19.68 9.88 -27.43
CA LYS A 374 18.64 10.50 -28.27
C LYS A 374 17.32 9.73 -28.19
N LEU A 375 17.35 8.39 -28.15
CA LEU A 375 16.15 7.57 -27.98
C LEU A 375 15.53 7.79 -26.60
N ILE A 376 16.34 7.82 -25.54
CA ILE A 376 15.88 8.10 -24.17
C ILE A 376 15.28 9.50 -24.06
N LEU A 377 15.90 10.51 -24.69
CA LEU A 377 15.34 11.87 -24.75
C LEU A 377 13.98 11.89 -25.45
N GLN A 378 13.84 11.20 -26.59
CA GLN A 378 12.56 11.13 -27.30
C GLN A 378 11.47 10.42 -26.49
N GLU A 379 11.83 9.37 -25.75
CA GLU A 379 10.92 8.66 -24.86
C GLU A 379 10.49 9.55 -23.67
N LEU A 380 11.44 10.28 -23.07
CA LEU A 380 11.15 11.23 -21.99
C LEU A 380 10.30 12.40 -22.47
N ASP A 381 10.53 12.91 -23.69
CA ASP A 381 9.72 13.97 -24.29
C ASP A 381 8.28 13.48 -24.55
N ALA A 382 8.10 12.26 -25.06
CA ALA A 382 6.77 11.66 -25.24
C ALA A 382 6.05 11.45 -23.88
N LYS A 383 6.78 11.01 -22.85
CA LYS A 383 6.26 10.89 -21.48
C LYS A 383 5.89 12.26 -20.90
N LEU A 384 6.67 13.29 -21.16
CA LEU A 384 6.34 14.66 -20.75
C LEU A 384 5.08 15.17 -21.45
N GLU A 385 4.94 14.93 -22.75
CA GLU A 385 3.76 15.35 -23.51
C GLU A 385 2.49 14.65 -23.01
N THR A 386 2.55 13.34 -22.78
CA THR A 386 1.41 12.60 -22.21
C THR A 386 1.05 13.08 -20.80
N ILE A 387 2.02 13.33 -19.92
CA ILE A 387 1.78 13.88 -18.58
C ILE A 387 1.19 15.29 -18.66
N ASN A 388 1.70 16.16 -19.54
CA ASN A 388 1.17 17.51 -19.73
C ASN A 388 -0.28 17.48 -20.22
N THR A 389 -0.61 16.63 -21.21
CA THR A 389 -2.01 16.52 -21.66
C THR A 389 -2.95 15.98 -20.57
N GLN A 390 -2.45 15.15 -19.66
CA GLN A 390 -3.22 14.71 -18.48
C GLN A 390 -3.37 15.85 -17.46
N ALA A 391 -2.30 16.61 -17.21
CA ALA A 391 -2.34 17.78 -16.33
C ALA A 391 -3.34 18.83 -16.83
N ASP A 392 -3.32 19.15 -18.13
CA ASP A 392 -4.26 20.08 -18.76
C ASP A 392 -5.72 19.62 -18.61
N LYS A 393 -5.98 18.31 -18.76
CA LYS A 393 -7.31 17.73 -18.54
C LYS A 393 -7.76 17.87 -17.08
N TYR A 394 -6.86 17.65 -16.12
CA TYR A 394 -7.18 17.82 -14.70
C TYR A 394 -7.38 19.29 -14.35
N GLU A 395 -6.59 20.20 -14.92
CA GLU A 395 -6.76 21.64 -14.75
C GLU A 395 -8.10 22.12 -15.30
N ALA A 396 -8.49 21.67 -16.50
CA ALA A 396 -9.80 21.98 -17.08
C ALA A 396 -10.95 21.49 -16.19
N LYS A 397 -10.86 20.28 -15.63
CA LYS A 397 -11.86 19.75 -14.68
C LYS A 397 -11.90 20.56 -13.38
N CYS A 398 -10.75 20.95 -12.84
CA CYS A 398 -10.68 21.80 -11.65
C CYS A 398 -11.34 23.16 -11.90
N GLN A 399 -11.11 23.78 -13.07
CA GLN A 399 -11.78 25.02 -13.45
C GLN A 399 -13.30 24.84 -13.59
N GLU A 400 -13.75 23.72 -14.16
CA GLU A 400 -15.18 23.39 -14.25
C GLU A 400 -15.82 23.25 -12.85
N TYR A 401 -15.17 22.52 -11.94
CA TYR A 401 -15.64 22.39 -10.56
C TYR A 401 -15.62 23.72 -9.80
N GLN A 402 -14.61 24.56 -10.03
CA GLN A 402 -14.54 25.90 -9.44
C GLN A 402 -15.71 26.77 -9.90
N ASN A 403 -16.05 26.73 -11.20
CA ASN A 403 -17.21 27.43 -11.74
C ASN A 403 -18.52 26.94 -11.12
N ILE A 404 -18.66 25.62 -10.91
CA ILE A 404 -19.84 25.05 -10.24
C ILE A 404 -19.93 25.54 -8.79
N ILE A 405 -18.81 25.54 -8.06
CA ILE A 405 -18.74 26.04 -6.69
C ILE A 405 -19.10 27.53 -6.63
N ASP A 406 -18.59 28.35 -7.53
CA ASP A 406 -18.86 29.79 -7.55
C ASP A 406 -20.33 30.09 -7.90
N ASN A 407 -20.93 29.35 -8.83
CA ASN A 407 -22.37 29.42 -9.10
C ASN A 407 -23.19 29.03 -7.86
N LEU A 408 -22.74 28.00 -7.12
CA LEU A 408 -23.41 27.54 -5.92
C LEU A 408 -23.28 28.54 -4.76
N LYS A 409 -22.12 29.19 -4.58
CA LYS A 409 -21.93 30.31 -3.64
C LYS A 409 -22.92 31.45 -3.93
N GLN A 410 -23.08 31.84 -5.20
CA GLN A 410 -24.03 32.88 -5.61
C GLN A 410 -25.48 32.47 -5.36
N ALA A 411 -25.85 31.23 -5.69
CA ALA A 411 -27.19 30.71 -5.46
C ALA A 411 -27.55 30.68 -3.96
N ILE A 412 -26.63 30.21 -3.11
CA ILE A 412 -26.79 30.20 -1.66
C ILE A 412 -26.92 31.61 -1.12
N ALA A 413 -26.08 32.55 -1.55
CA ALA A 413 -26.15 33.94 -1.14
C ALA A 413 -27.52 34.56 -1.50
N SER A 414 -28.00 34.34 -2.72
CA SER A 414 -29.34 34.77 -3.17
C SER A 414 -30.46 34.17 -2.31
N CYS A 415 -30.41 32.86 -2.02
CA CYS A 415 -31.41 32.22 -1.16
C CYS A 415 -31.38 32.76 0.27
N PHE A 416 -30.19 32.97 0.84
CA PHE A 416 -30.00 33.53 2.18
C PHE A 416 -30.61 34.94 2.30
N THR A 417 -30.42 35.79 1.28
CA THR A 417 -31.04 37.12 1.22
C THR A 417 -32.56 37.06 1.03
N LYS A 418 -33.06 36.22 0.12
CA LYS A 418 -34.50 36.11 -0.18
C LYS A 418 -35.32 35.55 0.99
N LEU A 419 -34.74 34.65 1.79
CA LEU A 419 -35.39 34.05 2.95
C LEU A 419 -35.23 34.89 4.23
N GLU A 420 -34.60 36.06 4.14
CA GLU A 420 -34.32 36.96 5.27
C GLU A 420 -33.72 36.22 6.48
N CYS A 421 -32.77 35.31 6.20
CA CYS A 421 -32.16 34.47 7.22
C CYS A 421 -31.46 35.33 8.28
N THR A 422 -31.84 35.17 9.54
CA THR A 422 -31.28 35.96 10.65
C THR A 422 -29.81 35.61 10.84
N ARG A 423 -28.92 36.60 10.79
CA ARG A 423 -27.50 36.42 11.07
C ARG A 423 -27.35 36.00 12.53
N SER A 424 -27.16 34.70 12.76
CA SER A 424 -26.79 34.21 14.08
C SER A 424 -25.44 34.84 14.46
N SER A 425 -25.34 35.32 15.69
CA SER A 425 -24.17 35.95 16.30
C SER A 425 -23.04 34.92 16.49
N SER A 426 -22.49 34.41 15.39
CA SER A 426 -21.26 33.64 15.37
C SER A 426 -20.24 34.44 14.58
N ASP A 427 -19.08 34.70 15.16
CA ASP A 427 -17.97 35.48 14.57
C ASP A 427 -17.56 34.99 13.17
N LEU A 428 -17.88 33.74 12.80
CA LEU A 428 -17.61 33.16 11.48
C LEU A 428 -18.59 33.59 10.37
N LEU A 429 -19.76 34.15 10.71
CA LEU A 429 -20.71 34.74 9.75
C LEU A 429 -20.64 36.27 9.70
N ALA A 430 -19.61 36.87 10.32
CA ALA A 430 -19.40 38.32 10.30
C ALA A 430 -19.18 38.86 8.88
N ASP A 431 -18.54 38.06 8.01
CA ASP A 431 -18.40 38.39 6.60
C ASP A 431 -19.65 37.97 5.82
N SER A 432 -20.25 38.93 5.11
CA SER A 432 -21.48 38.74 4.34
C SER A 432 -21.30 37.86 3.09
N THR A 433 -20.11 37.32 2.86
CA THR A 433 -19.75 36.59 1.65
C THR A 433 -19.75 35.08 1.91
N VAL A 434 -20.41 34.33 1.03
CA VAL A 434 -20.44 32.86 1.11
C VAL A 434 -19.09 32.33 0.61
N THR A 435 -18.25 31.87 1.53
CA THR A 435 -16.98 31.20 1.24
C THR A 435 -17.14 29.68 1.33
N GLU A 436 -16.19 28.91 0.79
CA GLU A 436 -16.26 27.43 0.80
C GLU A 436 -16.28 26.85 2.22
N ALA A 437 -15.57 27.47 3.16
CA ALA A 437 -15.57 27.09 4.56
C ALA A 437 -16.92 27.36 5.26
N ASN A 438 -17.62 28.42 4.85
CA ASN A 438 -18.85 28.88 5.50
C ASN A 438 -20.13 28.41 4.80
N MET A 439 -20.01 27.84 3.60
CA MET A 439 -21.11 27.41 2.74
C MET A 439 -22.08 26.44 3.42
N LEU A 440 -21.55 25.44 4.14
CA LEU A 440 -22.37 24.48 4.89
C LEU A 440 -23.15 25.15 6.02
N GLN A 441 -22.53 26.13 6.70
CA GLN A 441 -23.18 26.86 7.78
C GLN A 441 -24.32 27.75 7.25
N HIS A 442 -24.13 28.39 6.10
CA HIS A 442 -25.21 29.12 5.42
C HIS A 442 -26.36 28.20 5.02
N LEU A 443 -26.08 27.00 4.49
CA LEU A 443 -27.09 26.01 4.16
C LEU A 443 -27.87 25.53 5.39
N ALA A 444 -27.20 25.29 6.52
CA ALA A 444 -27.85 24.87 7.76
C ALA A 444 -28.84 25.93 8.29
N ILE A 445 -28.46 27.22 8.21
CA ILE A 445 -29.35 28.33 8.63
C ILE A 445 -30.53 28.48 7.64
N ILE A 446 -30.27 28.35 6.34
CA ILE A 446 -31.33 28.34 5.32
C ILE A 446 -32.31 27.19 5.59
N GLU A 447 -31.80 25.99 5.90
CA GLU A 447 -32.63 24.83 6.24
C GLU A 447 -33.49 25.11 7.48
N GLU A 448 -32.91 25.66 8.56
CA GLU A 448 -33.65 26.01 9.77
C GLU A 448 -34.79 27.00 9.49
N LYS A 449 -34.51 28.03 8.69
CA LYS A 449 -35.49 29.06 8.30
C LYS A 449 -36.58 28.50 7.38
N CYS A 450 -36.22 27.69 6.39
CA CYS A 450 -37.19 26.97 5.55
C CYS A 450 -38.12 26.09 6.41
N ASN A 451 -37.55 25.35 7.37
CA ASN A 451 -38.31 24.52 8.30
C ASN A 451 -39.21 25.33 9.24
N GLU A 452 -38.80 26.55 9.62
CA GLU A 452 -39.63 27.48 10.39
C GLU A 452 -40.82 27.98 9.56
N ILE A 453 -40.59 28.43 8.33
CA ILE A 453 -41.64 28.91 7.41
C ILE A 453 -42.65 27.79 7.11
N ILE A 454 -42.17 26.56 6.85
CA ILE A 454 -43.03 25.40 6.63
C ILE A 454 -43.88 25.12 7.87
N ARG A 455 -43.31 25.19 9.07
CA ARG A 455 -44.06 25.01 10.34
C ARG A 455 -45.15 26.06 10.51
N GLN A 456 -44.83 27.33 10.25
CA GLN A 456 -45.80 28.42 10.31
C GLN A 456 -46.92 28.25 9.28
N TYR A 457 -46.59 27.89 8.05
CA TYR A 457 -47.58 27.63 7.00
C TYR A 457 -48.51 26.45 7.34
N CYS A 458 -47.96 25.34 7.84
CA CYS A 458 -48.75 24.19 8.32
C CYS A 458 -49.69 24.59 9.46
N ALA A 459 -49.23 25.44 10.39
CA ALA A 459 -50.06 25.93 11.50
C ALA A 459 -51.21 26.83 11.00
N ILE A 460 -50.94 27.73 10.04
CA ILE A 460 -51.96 28.58 9.42
C ILE A 460 -52.99 27.71 8.67
N LYS A 461 -52.55 26.77 7.85
CA LYS A 461 -53.43 25.82 7.14
C LYS A 461 -54.29 25.00 8.11
N ALA A 462 -53.72 24.54 9.23
CA ALA A 462 -54.47 23.82 10.25
C ALA A 462 -55.48 24.72 11.00
N ALA A 463 -55.17 26.01 11.17
CA ALA A 463 -56.08 26.98 11.75
C ALA A 463 -57.22 27.36 10.79
N GLU A 464 -56.93 27.53 9.50
CA GLU A 464 -57.93 27.74 8.44
C GLU A 464 -58.89 26.54 8.33
N ALA A 465 -58.36 25.31 8.33
CA ALA A 465 -59.18 24.09 8.33
C ALA A 465 -60.12 24.00 9.55
N LYS A 466 -59.67 24.48 10.72
CA LYS A 466 -60.51 24.58 11.93
C LYS A 466 -61.57 25.67 11.81
N ALA A 467 -61.24 26.84 11.26
CA ALA A 467 -62.18 27.95 11.06
C ALA A 467 -63.29 27.63 10.05
N THR A 468 -63.03 26.78 9.04
CA THR A 468 -64.05 26.29 8.10
C THR A 468 -64.92 25.15 8.66
N SER A 469 -64.61 24.62 9.84
CA SER A 469 -65.33 23.49 10.45
C SER A 469 -66.35 23.89 11.53
N THR A 470 -66.56 25.19 11.76
CA THR A 470 -67.54 25.71 12.74
C THR A 470 -68.93 26.02 12.17
N ASP A 471 -69.21 25.66 10.92
CA ASP A 471 -70.59 25.68 10.43
C ASP A 471 -70.94 24.38 9.68
N ALA A 472 -72.10 23.83 10.02
CA ALA A 472 -72.74 22.62 9.51
C ALA A 472 -72.01 21.27 9.73
N GLY A 473 -72.61 20.43 10.58
CA GLY A 473 -72.33 19.01 10.62
C GLY A 473 -72.75 18.32 9.32
N ALA A 474 -71.81 17.63 8.67
CA ALA A 474 -72.09 16.50 7.78
C ALA A 474 -70.81 15.68 7.56
N SER A 475 -70.96 14.37 7.69
CA SER A 475 -69.99 13.36 7.28
C SER A 475 -69.63 13.47 5.79
N SER A 476 -68.34 13.51 5.45
CA SER A 476 -67.75 12.70 4.37
C SER A 476 -66.24 12.91 4.26
N SER A 477 -65.53 11.78 4.19
CA SER A 477 -64.29 11.50 3.46
C SER A 477 -63.15 12.54 3.43
N GLN A 478 -61.99 12.08 3.94
CA GLN A 478 -60.64 12.55 3.59
C GLN A 478 -60.36 14.02 3.90
N ALA A 479 -60.22 14.32 5.20
CA ALA A 479 -59.18 15.27 5.57
C ALA A 479 -57.85 14.62 5.18
N GLU A 480 -57.28 15.02 4.03
CA GLU A 480 -55.86 14.85 3.76
C GLU A 480 -55.12 15.47 4.94
N VAL A 481 -54.69 14.62 5.87
CA VAL A 481 -53.67 14.95 6.84
C VAL A 481 -52.45 15.28 6.00
N LEU A 482 -52.22 16.58 5.78
CA LEU A 482 -50.97 17.07 5.21
C LEU A 482 -49.86 16.34 5.95
N PRO A 483 -49.02 15.54 5.25
CA PRO A 483 -48.03 14.73 5.92
C PRO A 483 -47.18 15.69 6.75
N SER A 484 -46.96 15.35 8.01
CA SER A 484 -45.99 16.02 8.85
C SER A 484 -44.65 16.00 8.11
N VAL A 485 -44.34 17.08 7.39
CA VAL A 485 -43.03 17.31 6.74
C VAL A 485 -41.92 17.48 7.80
N LEU A 486 -42.29 17.50 9.09
CA LEU A 486 -41.37 17.27 10.19
C LEU A 486 -40.99 15.78 10.25
N GLY A 487 -40.00 15.38 9.45
CA GLY A 487 -39.40 14.04 9.54
C GLY A 487 -39.05 13.35 8.22
N ILE A 488 -39.39 13.93 7.06
CA ILE A 488 -38.81 13.47 5.79
C ILE A 488 -37.51 14.27 5.57
N GLY A 489 -36.53 14.01 6.43
CA GLY A 489 -35.14 14.18 5.99
C GLY A 489 -34.89 13.20 4.83
N PRO A 490 -33.80 13.36 4.06
CA PRO A 490 -33.39 12.31 3.15
C PRO A 490 -33.41 10.97 3.91
N THR A 491 -34.00 9.93 3.32
CA THR A 491 -34.10 8.59 3.94
C THR A 491 -32.73 7.94 4.19
N THR A 492 -31.65 8.66 3.90
CA THR A 492 -30.27 8.34 4.19
C THR A 492 -29.74 9.30 5.26
N PRO A 493 -29.42 8.80 6.48
CA PRO A 493 -28.70 9.61 7.45
C PRO A 493 -27.33 10.00 6.90
N MET A 494 -26.93 11.26 7.13
CA MET A 494 -25.64 11.80 6.71
C MET A 494 -24.52 10.93 7.29
N GLY A 495 -23.76 10.26 6.42
CA GLY A 495 -22.67 9.34 6.80
C GLY A 495 -22.97 7.84 6.73
N GLN A 496 -24.12 7.40 6.20
CA GLN A 496 -24.41 5.96 5.96
C GLN A 496 -24.37 5.51 4.51
N ASP A 497 -24.19 6.41 3.54
CA ASP A 497 -23.48 5.99 2.35
C ASP A 497 -22.04 5.78 2.79
N LEU A 498 -21.75 4.55 3.24
CA LEU A 498 -20.46 3.96 2.96
C LEU A 498 -20.33 4.21 1.46
N ILE A 499 -19.52 5.20 1.08
CA ILE A 499 -19.03 5.30 -0.28
C ILE A 499 -18.34 3.96 -0.45
N HIS A 500 -19.07 2.98 -0.95
CA HIS A 500 -18.50 1.81 -1.52
C HIS A 500 -17.90 2.35 -2.80
N VAL A 501 -16.72 2.96 -2.63
CA VAL A 501 -15.69 2.94 -3.64
C VAL A 501 -15.56 1.45 -3.89
N THR A 502 -16.31 0.97 -4.87
CA THR A 502 -15.94 -0.26 -5.53
C THR A 502 -14.52 0.08 -5.98
N PRO A 503 -13.48 -0.52 -5.38
CA PRO A 503 -12.14 -0.28 -5.89
C PRO A 503 -12.27 -0.50 -7.40
N PRO A 504 -11.83 0.46 -8.24
CA PRO A 504 -11.88 0.30 -9.68
C PRO A 504 -11.45 -1.13 -9.96
N LYS A 505 -12.28 -1.90 -10.68
CA LYS A 505 -11.89 -3.26 -11.04
C LYS A 505 -10.47 -3.14 -11.57
N LEU A 506 -9.57 -3.97 -11.06
CA LEU A 506 -8.15 -3.97 -11.42
C LEU A 506 -7.90 -4.16 -12.94
N GLU A 507 -8.97 -4.29 -13.73
CA GLU A 507 -8.98 -4.32 -15.19
C GLU A 507 -9.06 -2.92 -15.84
N ASP A 508 -9.61 -1.87 -15.18
CA ASP A 508 -9.74 -0.51 -15.77
C ASP A 508 -8.50 0.39 -15.56
N TYR A 509 -7.52 -0.08 -14.79
CA TYR A 509 -6.17 0.49 -14.69
C TYR A 509 -5.09 -0.47 -15.21
N SER A 510 -5.49 -1.54 -15.91
CA SER A 510 -4.55 -2.33 -16.69
C SER A 510 -4.39 -1.60 -18.02
N SER A 511 -3.42 -0.70 -18.09
CA SER A 511 -2.81 -0.36 -19.37
C SER A 511 -2.47 -1.68 -20.06
N GLU A 512 -3.15 -1.97 -21.17
CA GLU A 512 -2.78 -3.04 -22.11
C GLU A 512 -1.45 -2.66 -22.76
N GLU A 513 -0.37 -2.78 -22.00
CA GLU A 513 1.01 -2.81 -22.48
C GLU A 513 1.74 -3.81 -21.55
N ASP A 514 1.37 -5.09 -21.66
CA ASP A 514 2.32 -6.16 -21.33
C ASP A 514 3.17 -6.33 -22.60
N ASP A 515 4.29 -5.61 -22.61
CA ASP A 515 5.44 -5.91 -23.46
C ASP A 515 5.86 -7.37 -23.19
N ASP A 516 5.67 -8.22 -24.19
CA ASP A 516 6.29 -9.54 -24.29
C ASP A 516 7.80 -9.35 -24.52
N ASP A 517 8.56 -8.99 -23.49
CA ASP A 517 10.03 -9.08 -23.48
C ASP A 517 10.49 -9.98 -22.33
N ASP A 518 10.35 -11.28 -22.56
CA ASP A 518 10.87 -12.36 -21.72
C ASP A 518 12.38 -12.53 -21.97
N GLU A 519 13.21 -11.54 -21.60
CA GLU A 519 14.69 -11.60 -21.68
C GLU A 519 15.35 -12.19 -20.40
N GLY A 520 14.61 -12.95 -19.59
CA GLY A 520 15.07 -13.39 -18.27
C GLY A 520 15.45 -14.86 -18.07
N GLU A 521 15.12 -15.80 -18.97
CA GLU A 521 15.17 -17.24 -18.63
C GLU A 521 15.98 -18.09 -19.62
N THR A 522 17.31 -17.93 -19.64
CA THR A 522 18.23 -18.90 -20.26
C THR A 522 18.45 -20.14 -19.38
N ARG A 523 17.37 -20.76 -18.86
CA ARG A 523 17.45 -22.09 -18.24
C ARG A 523 16.33 -22.97 -18.77
N PRO A 524 16.62 -24.22 -19.18
CA PRO A 524 15.58 -25.13 -19.66
C PRO A 524 14.53 -25.39 -18.57
N LEU A 525 13.27 -25.08 -18.88
CA LEU A 525 12.13 -25.29 -17.99
C LEU A 525 11.94 -26.78 -17.67
N THR A 526 11.56 -27.07 -16.43
CA THR A 526 11.22 -28.43 -16.01
C THR A 526 9.86 -28.87 -16.58
N ARG A 527 9.66 -30.19 -16.70
CA ARG A 527 8.44 -30.77 -17.30
C ARG A 527 7.15 -30.34 -16.60
N ASP A 528 7.20 -30.04 -15.30
CA ASP A 528 6.05 -29.61 -14.52
C ASP A 528 5.76 -28.10 -14.71
N GLU A 529 6.79 -27.27 -14.87
CA GLU A 529 6.65 -25.86 -15.24
C GLU A 529 6.08 -25.70 -16.65
N LEU A 530 6.52 -26.54 -17.60
CA LEU A 530 5.99 -26.53 -18.96
C LEU A 530 4.50 -26.91 -18.99
N LYS A 531 4.09 -27.88 -18.16
CA LYS A 531 2.68 -28.28 -18.00
C LYS A 531 1.85 -27.16 -17.36
N ALA A 532 2.38 -26.46 -16.37
CA ALA A 532 1.68 -25.35 -15.73
C ALA A 532 1.51 -24.16 -16.70
N LYS A 533 2.55 -23.80 -17.47
CA LYS A 533 2.48 -22.75 -18.50
C LYS A 533 1.47 -23.10 -19.60
N THR A 534 1.46 -24.35 -20.09
CA THR A 534 0.49 -24.79 -21.11
C THR A 534 -0.94 -24.84 -20.59
N LEU A 535 -1.15 -25.29 -19.35
CA LEU A 535 -2.48 -25.38 -18.75
C LEU A 535 -3.06 -23.97 -18.52
N ASN A 536 -2.26 -23.01 -18.02
CA ASN A 536 -2.68 -21.61 -17.90
C ASN A 536 -3.00 -20.96 -19.26
N ARG A 537 -2.25 -21.28 -20.31
CA ARG A 537 -2.53 -20.79 -21.67
C ARG A 537 -3.84 -21.34 -22.22
N MET A 538 -4.16 -22.60 -21.94
CA MET A 538 -5.43 -23.22 -22.34
C MET A 538 -6.62 -22.63 -21.57
N TYR A 539 -6.49 -22.38 -20.27
CA TYR A 539 -7.54 -21.72 -19.49
C TYR A 539 -7.80 -20.28 -19.96
N ARG A 540 -6.74 -19.51 -20.29
CA ARG A 540 -6.90 -18.15 -20.87
C ARG A 540 -7.56 -18.17 -22.25
N ARG A 541 -7.26 -19.17 -23.08
CA ARG A 541 -7.87 -19.31 -24.41
C ARG A 541 -9.34 -19.76 -24.33
N GLY A 542 -9.68 -20.67 -23.41
CA GLY A 542 -11.07 -21.12 -23.19
C GLY A 542 -12.00 -19.99 -22.73
N ASN A 543 -11.49 -18.99 -22.02
CA ASN A 543 -12.26 -17.82 -21.60
C ASN A 543 -12.45 -16.76 -22.70
N ARG A 544 -11.61 -16.75 -23.74
CA ARG A 544 -11.75 -15.83 -24.90
C ARG A 544 -12.80 -16.30 -25.90
N GLU A 545 -13.03 -17.62 -26.03
CA GLU A 545 -14.00 -18.17 -26.98
C GLU A 545 -15.47 -18.09 -26.51
N SER A 546 -15.73 -17.83 -25.22
CA SER A 546 -17.10 -17.74 -24.66
C SER A 546 -17.71 -16.33 -24.63
N ALA A 547 -16.92 -15.28 -24.86
CA ALA A 547 -17.37 -13.88 -24.74
C ALA A 547 -17.74 -13.21 -26.09
N GLY A 548 -17.60 -13.92 -27.22
CA GLY A 548 -17.81 -13.35 -28.56
C GLY A 548 -18.92 -14.03 -29.36
N GLY A 549 -20.19 -13.77 -29.04
CA GLY A 549 -21.29 -14.09 -29.98
C GLY A 549 -22.70 -14.12 -29.40
N ALA A 550 -23.45 -13.02 -29.52
CA ALA A 550 -24.85 -13.00 -29.99
C ALA A 550 -25.44 -11.57 -30.00
N PRO A 551 -26.21 -11.17 -31.04
CA PRO A 551 -26.75 -9.83 -31.22
C PRO A 551 -28.17 -9.63 -30.62
N ARG A 552 -28.57 -8.36 -30.47
CA ARG A 552 -29.89 -7.87 -30.05
C ARG A 552 -31.00 -8.19 -31.06
N THR A 553 -32.13 -8.73 -30.60
CA THR A 553 -33.49 -8.43 -31.14
C THR A 553 -34.57 -8.61 -30.06
N ALA A 554 -35.53 -7.69 -30.06
CA ALA A 554 -36.71 -7.63 -29.21
C ALA A 554 -37.76 -8.70 -29.55
N THR A 555 -38.51 -9.18 -28.53
CA THR A 555 -39.99 -9.39 -28.49
C THR A 555 -40.40 -10.09 -27.19
N LYS A 556 -41.36 -9.52 -26.44
CA LYS A 556 -42.29 -10.27 -25.54
C LYS A 556 -43.19 -11.15 -26.43
N PRO A 557 -43.78 -12.31 -26.00
CA PRO A 557 -44.60 -12.42 -24.79
C PRO A 557 -44.75 -13.81 -24.10
N THR A 558 -45.52 -13.80 -22.98
CA THR A 558 -46.48 -14.80 -22.45
C THR A 558 -46.05 -16.20 -21.94
N ASN A 559 -46.29 -16.37 -20.62
CA ASN A 559 -46.96 -17.49 -19.92
C ASN A 559 -47.03 -18.88 -20.60
N ALA A 560 -46.38 -19.87 -19.97
CA ALA A 560 -46.92 -21.22 -19.87
C ALA A 560 -46.43 -21.93 -18.60
N ARG A 561 -47.40 -22.56 -17.95
CA ARG A 561 -47.41 -23.30 -16.69
C ARG A 561 -46.93 -24.73 -16.94
N LEU A 562 -46.18 -25.33 -16.01
CA LEU A 562 -46.43 -26.66 -15.38
C LEU A 562 -45.17 -27.42 -14.93
N ASN A 563 -45.18 -27.70 -13.63
CA ASN A 563 -44.91 -28.97 -12.94
C ASN A 563 -43.52 -29.63 -12.87
N GLY A 564 -43.25 -30.06 -11.63
CA GLY A 564 -42.37 -31.16 -11.23
C GLY A 564 -41.06 -30.65 -10.62
N GLY A 565 -40.68 -30.96 -9.39
CA GLY A 565 -41.13 -31.95 -8.43
C GLY A 565 -40.02 -32.05 -7.38
N ALA A 566 -40.42 -32.20 -6.12
CA ALA A 566 -39.55 -32.25 -4.95
C ALA A 566 -38.39 -33.26 -5.05
N LYS A 567 -37.25 -32.93 -4.44
CA LYS A 567 -36.58 -33.83 -3.47
C LYS A 567 -35.47 -33.13 -2.67
N LYS A 568 -35.42 -33.56 -1.40
CA LYS A 568 -34.58 -33.16 -0.25
C LYS A 568 -33.11 -33.59 -0.38
N GLN A 569 -32.33 -33.07 0.59
CA GLN A 569 -31.00 -33.47 1.11
C GLN A 569 -29.85 -32.71 0.42
N LYS A 570 -28.96 -31.99 1.12
CA LYS A 570 -28.53 -31.95 2.52
C LYS A 570 -28.45 -30.52 3.04
#